data_AF-A0A958LE05-F1
#
_entry.id   AF-A0A958LE05-F1
#
_cell.length_a   1.000
_cell.length_b   1.000
_cell.length_c   1.000
_cell.angle_alpha   90.00
_cell.angle_beta   90.00
_cell.angle_gamma   90.00
#
_symmetry.space_group_name_H-M   'P 1'
#
loop_
_entity.id
_entity.type
_entity.pdbx_description
1 polymer ?
#
loop_
_entity_poly.entity_id
_entity_poly.type
_entity_poly.pdbx_seq_one_letter_code
_entity_poly.pdbx_strand_id
1 'polypeptide(L)'
;MERESSPEGNYPWILHPVIDLLFCCGGLVWVFYLVQLAFFDSLDSFQRSEWILGLLVILGHLFSDPHTAATLVRVYQREDTRSRYRFCVTWAAAICSLILLAGLLIGPLPPYLLKGYVVLVIHHYTSQTYGIALLYCYKRGFRLSAAERRVVWLVVNLTAAFAIIREFTFEAWGGRRFMYLELPFIGPLPTWIFHASGILLALSGLSFVALF
;
A
#
# COMPACT_ATOMS: atom_id res chain seq x y z
N MET A 1 15.68 7.49 33.62
CA MET A 1 16.55 6.32 33.45
C MET A 1 17.41 6.59 32.23
N GLU A 2 18.52 7.28 32.45
CA GLU A 2 19.49 7.67 31.44
C GLU A 2 20.23 6.44 30.92
N ARG A 3 20.44 6.36 29.61
CA ARG A 3 21.46 5.51 28.99
C ARG A 3 22.35 6.41 28.13
N GLU A 4 23.51 6.73 28.67
CA GLU A 4 24.75 6.98 27.94
C GLU A 4 25.71 5.87 28.39
N SER A 5 26.58 5.24 27.59
CA SER A 5 27.06 5.49 26.23
C SER A 5 27.84 4.25 25.71
N SER A 6 27.82 4.00 24.40
CA SER A 6 29.01 3.68 23.57
C SER A 6 28.65 3.63 22.06
N PRO A 7 29.57 4.00 21.14
CA PRO A 7 29.31 4.27 19.73
C PRO A 7 29.39 2.99 18.88
N GLU A 8 28.46 2.07 19.05
CA GLU A 8 28.29 0.95 18.13
C GLU A 8 27.34 1.38 17.02
N GLY A 9 27.84 1.38 15.78
CA GLY A 9 27.11 1.84 14.62
C GLY A 9 25.70 1.25 14.60
N ASN A 10 24.68 2.13 14.57
CA ASN A 10 23.27 1.76 14.56
C ASN A 10 23.06 0.53 13.66
N TYR A 11 22.67 -0.60 14.26
CA TYR A 11 22.38 -1.82 13.50
C TYR A 11 21.50 -1.44 12.31
N PRO A 12 21.92 -1.68 11.06
CA PRO A 12 21.38 -0.87 9.97
C PRO A 12 20.06 -1.39 9.41
N TRP A 13 19.59 -2.53 9.92
CA TRP A 13 18.34 -3.19 9.58
C TRP A 13 17.30 -2.99 10.69
N ILE A 14 16.02 -3.11 10.36
CA ILE A 14 14.90 -3.04 11.30
C ILE A 14 14.86 -4.32 12.14
N LEU A 15 14.88 -5.49 11.50
CA LEU A 15 14.87 -6.79 12.17
C LEU A 15 16.13 -7.61 11.85
N HIS A 16 16.30 -7.98 10.58
CA HIS A 16 17.42 -8.80 10.11
C HIS A 16 17.58 -8.59 8.60
N PRO A 17 18.80 -8.53 8.02
CA PRO A 17 19.01 -8.30 6.59
C PRO A 17 18.14 -9.15 5.68
N VAL A 18 18.06 -10.45 5.96
CA VAL A 18 17.27 -11.39 5.14
C VAL A 18 15.77 -11.08 5.23
N ILE A 19 15.27 -10.77 6.43
CA ILE A 19 13.85 -10.46 6.64
C ILE A 19 13.52 -9.13 5.96
N ASP A 20 14.32 -8.11 6.19
CA ASP A 20 14.15 -6.78 5.63
C ASP A 20 14.20 -6.79 4.09
N LEU A 21 15.15 -7.52 3.49
CA LEU A 21 15.27 -7.65 2.04
C LEU A 21 14.06 -8.38 1.43
N LEU A 22 13.62 -9.47 2.05
CA LEU A 22 12.50 -10.27 1.56
C LEU A 22 11.15 -9.56 1.73
N PHE A 23 10.88 -9.01 2.91
CA PHE A 23 9.56 -8.51 3.29
C PHE A 23 9.39 -6.98 3.18
N CYS A 24 10.46 -6.20 3.29
CA CYS A 24 10.38 -4.73 3.25
C CYS A 24 10.91 -4.12 1.95
N CYS A 25 11.95 -4.70 1.35
CA CYS A 25 12.58 -4.19 0.14
C CYS A 25 12.07 -4.86 -1.15
N GLY A 26 11.03 -5.70 -1.06
CA GLY A 26 10.37 -6.30 -2.22
C GLY A 26 10.99 -7.61 -2.74
N GLY A 27 11.92 -8.23 -2.02
CA GLY A 27 12.53 -9.49 -2.43
C GLY A 27 11.53 -10.62 -2.68
N LEU A 28 10.48 -10.74 -1.85
CA LEU A 28 9.43 -11.74 -2.04
C LEU A 28 8.62 -11.58 -3.33
N VAL A 29 8.52 -10.35 -3.87
CA VAL A 29 7.84 -10.13 -5.15
C VAL A 29 8.54 -10.90 -6.27
N TRP A 30 9.87 -10.90 -6.28
CA TRP A 30 10.65 -11.64 -7.25
C TRP A 30 10.57 -13.15 -7.05
N VAL A 31 10.54 -13.60 -5.79
CA VAL A 31 10.33 -15.02 -5.48
C VAL A 31 8.97 -15.48 -5.98
N PHE A 32 7.90 -14.74 -5.69
CA PHE A 32 6.56 -15.07 -6.19
C PHE A 32 6.47 -15.01 -7.72
N TYR A 33 7.15 -14.07 -8.36
CA TYR A 33 7.24 -14.01 -9.81
C TYR A 33 7.94 -15.25 -10.40
N LEU A 34 9.03 -15.72 -9.78
CA LEU A 34 9.69 -16.95 -10.21
C LEU A 34 8.82 -18.19 -9.98
N VAL A 35 8.10 -18.26 -8.86
CA VAL A 35 7.13 -19.34 -8.59
C VAL A 35 5.99 -19.31 -9.61
N GLN A 36 5.54 -18.12 -10.02
CA GLN A 36 4.55 -17.97 -11.09
C GLN A 36 5.03 -18.62 -12.39
N LEU A 37 6.25 -18.27 -12.82
CA LEU A 37 6.83 -18.80 -14.06
C LEU A 37 7.12 -20.32 -13.98
N ALA A 38 7.60 -20.81 -12.84
CA ALA A 38 8.04 -22.19 -12.70
C ALA A 38 6.89 -23.18 -12.43
N PHE A 39 5.83 -22.75 -11.76
CA PHE A 39 4.75 -23.62 -11.30
C PHE A 39 3.39 -23.21 -11.86
N PHE A 40 2.95 -21.99 -11.58
CA PHE A 40 1.57 -21.57 -11.90
C PHE A 40 1.28 -21.49 -13.39
N ASP A 41 2.28 -21.20 -14.23
CA ASP A 41 2.09 -21.15 -15.69
C ASP A 41 1.84 -22.53 -16.31
N SER A 42 2.23 -23.61 -15.64
CA SER A 42 1.95 -24.98 -16.06
C SER A 42 0.55 -25.48 -15.67
N LEU A 43 -0.13 -24.79 -14.75
CA LEU A 43 -1.47 -25.14 -14.30
C LEU A 43 -2.55 -24.60 -15.23
N ASP A 44 -3.65 -25.33 -15.33
CA ASP A 44 -4.86 -24.83 -15.97
C ASP A 44 -5.41 -23.60 -15.23
N SER A 45 -6.32 -22.87 -15.88
CA SER A 45 -6.85 -21.61 -15.36
C SER A 45 -7.65 -21.78 -14.06
N PHE A 46 -8.30 -22.93 -13.88
CA PHE A 46 -9.10 -23.22 -12.70
C PHE A 46 -8.22 -23.52 -11.49
N GLN A 47 -7.30 -24.49 -11.63
CA GLN A 47 -6.34 -24.88 -10.60
C GLN A 47 -5.49 -23.68 -10.15
N ARG A 48 -5.01 -22.88 -11.10
CA ARG A 48 -4.26 -21.65 -10.81
C ARG A 48 -5.07 -20.68 -9.95
N SER A 49 -6.34 -20.50 -10.27
CA SER A 49 -7.23 -19.61 -9.52
C SER A 49 -7.46 -20.11 -8.09
N GLU A 50 -7.69 -21.41 -7.90
CA GLU A 50 -7.85 -22.02 -6.57
C GLU A 50 -6.61 -21.81 -5.70
N TRP A 51 -5.43 -22.07 -6.23
CA TRP A 51 -4.18 -21.86 -5.50
C TRP A 51 -3.95 -20.38 -5.16
N ILE A 52 -4.18 -19.46 -6.09
CA ILE A 52 -4.01 -18.03 -5.83
C ILE A 52 -4.97 -17.57 -4.74
N LEU A 53 -6.24 -18.00 -4.78
CA LEU A 53 -7.22 -17.67 -3.75
C LEU A 53 -6.85 -18.28 -2.39
N GLY A 54 -6.45 -19.55 -2.36
CA GLY A 54 -5.99 -20.22 -1.14
C GLY A 54 -4.78 -19.53 -0.52
N LEU A 55 -3.78 -19.20 -1.32
CA LEU A 55 -2.60 -18.45 -0.88
C LEU A 55 -2.98 -17.05 -0.39
N LEU A 56 -3.90 -16.35 -1.07
CA LEU A 56 -4.35 -15.03 -0.64
C LEU A 56 -5.01 -15.07 0.75
N VAL A 57 -5.88 -16.06 0.99
CA VAL A 57 -6.53 -16.25 2.29
C VAL A 57 -5.49 -16.57 3.37
N ILE A 58 -4.60 -17.53 3.11
CA ILE A 58 -3.59 -17.96 4.08
C ILE A 58 -2.62 -16.82 4.39
N LEU A 59 -2.04 -16.18 3.37
CA LEU A 59 -1.09 -15.08 3.56
C LEU A 59 -1.77 -13.84 4.14
N GLY A 60 -3.03 -13.59 3.80
CA GLY A 60 -3.86 -12.55 4.42
C GLY A 60 -3.95 -12.74 5.94
N HIS A 61 -4.32 -13.95 6.38
CA HIS A 61 -4.43 -14.25 7.81
C HIS A 61 -3.09 -14.36 8.54
N LEU A 62 -2.03 -14.81 7.87
CA LEU A 62 -0.70 -14.93 8.49
C LEU A 62 0.03 -13.59 8.60
N PHE A 63 -0.12 -12.71 7.62
CA PHE A 63 0.66 -11.47 7.54
C PHE A 63 -0.19 -10.22 7.62
N SER A 64 -1.28 -10.12 6.86
CA SER A 64 -2.06 -8.88 6.74
C SER A 64 -2.87 -8.57 8.00
N ASP A 65 -3.61 -9.54 8.53
CA ASP A 65 -4.45 -9.33 9.71
C ASP A 65 -3.64 -9.07 10.98
N PRO A 66 -2.59 -9.87 11.29
CA PRO A 66 -1.76 -9.61 12.46
C PRO A 66 -1.00 -8.29 12.33
N HIS A 67 -0.56 -7.93 11.11
CA HIS A 67 0.05 -6.61 10.85
C HIS A 67 -0.92 -5.46 11.16
N THR A 68 -2.17 -5.57 10.69
CA THR A 68 -3.20 -4.55 10.93
C THR A 68 -3.51 -4.45 12.42
N ALA A 69 -3.72 -5.57 13.10
CA ALA A 69 -3.97 -5.62 14.54
C ALA A 69 -2.80 -5.03 15.35
N ALA A 70 -1.56 -5.44 15.05
CA ALA A 70 -0.37 -4.93 15.72
C ALA A 70 -0.19 -3.42 15.50
N THR A 71 -0.49 -2.92 14.30
CA THR A 71 -0.45 -1.49 13.98
C THR A 71 -1.46 -0.71 14.81
N LEU A 72 -2.70 -1.19 14.89
CA LEU A 72 -3.74 -0.55 15.70
C LEU A 72 -3.40 -0.55 17.18
N VAL A 73 -2.91 -1.68 17.72
CA VAL A 73 -2.44 -1.78 19.10
C VAL A 73 -1.34 -0.76 19.34
N ARG A 74 -0.31 -0.71 18.49
CA ARG A 74 0.83 0.21 18.65
C ARG A 74 0.42 1.69 18.59
N VAL A 75 -0.44 2.06 17.64
CA VAL A 75 -0.88 3.45 17.44
C VAL A 75 -1.77 3.89 18.61
N TYR A 76 -2.71 3.05 19.03
CA TYR A 76 -3.67 3.41 20.07
C TYR A 76 -3.25 3.03 21.49
N GLN A 77 -2.08 2.41 21.67
CA GLN A 77 -1.51 2.20 23.01
C GLN A 77 -1.24 3.53 23.72
N ARG A 78 -0.90 4.60 22.97
CA ARG A 78 -0.63 5.92 23.56
C ARG A 78 -1.92 6.72 23.74
N GLU A 79 -2.10 7.28 24.94
CA GLU A 79 -3.30 8.05 25.30
C GLU A 79 -3.44 9.38 24.54
N ASP A 80 -2.32 10.03 24.24
CA ASP A 80 -2.25 11.24 23.40
C ASP A 80 -2.88 11.01 22.02
N THR A 81 -2.60 9.85 21.43
CA THR A 81 -3.03 9.48 20.08
C THR A 81 -4.50 9.08 20.11
N ARG A 82 -4.94 8.35 21.13
CA ARG A 82 -6.36 8.01 21.33
C ARG A 82 -7.22 9.25 21.53
N SER A 83 -6.78 10.22 22.33
CA SER A 83 -7.55 11.45 22.56
C SER A 83 -7.62 12.31 21.30
N ARG A 84 -6.50 12.45 20.57
CA ARG A 84 -6.43 13.20 19.31
C ARG A 84 -7.32 12.62 18.21
N TYR A 85 -7.37 11.29 18.08
CA TYR A 85 -8.12 10.59 17.03
C TYR A 85 -9.37 9.88 17.56
N ARG A 86 -9.92 10.33 18.69
CA ARG A 86 -11.06 9.69 19.37
C ARG A 86 -12.24 9.44 18.44
N PHE A 87 -12.54 10.41 17.57
CA PHE A 87 -13.62 10.26 16.58
C PHE A 87 -13.39 9.05 15.68
N CYS A 88 -12.20 8.89 15.11
CA CYS A 88 -11.88 7.76 14.24
C CYS A 88 -11.94 6.44 15.02
N VAL A 89 -11.37 6.39 16.22
CA VAL A 89 -11.37 5.16 17.05
C VAL A 89 -12.79 4.70 17.37
N THR A 90 -13.68 5.63 17.71
CA THR A 90 -15.04 5.31 18.13
C THR A 90 -15.96 5.06 16.93
N TRP A 91 -15.92 5.92 15.92
CA TRP A 91 -16.92 5.90 14.85
C TRP A 91 -16.49 5.12 13.61
N ALA A 92 -15.19 4.94 13.34
CA ALA A 92 -14.77 4.22 12.14
C ALA A 92 -15.28 2.78 12.15
N ALA A 93 -15.23 2.09 13.30
CA ALA A 93 -15.76 0.73 13.42
C ALA A 93 -17.27 0.67 13.15
N ALA A 94 -18.02 1.64 13.68
CA ALA A 94 -19.47 1.75 13.44
C ALA A 94 -19.77 2.02 11.96
N ILE A 95 -19.06 2.96 11.34
CA ILE A 95 -19.20 3.29 9.91
C ILE A 95 -18.85 2.08 9.05
N CYS A 96 -17.74 1.39 9.31
CA CYS A 96 -17.37 0.17 8.60
C CYS A 96 -18.42 -0.94 8.75
N SER A 97 -19.01 -1.09 9.94
CA SER A 97 -20.09 -2.05 10.19
C SER A 97 -21.35 -1.72 9.40
N LEU A 98 -21.71 -0.43 9.31
CA LEU A 98 -22.83 0.03 8.49
C LEU A 98 -22.57 -0.15 7.00
N ILE A 99 -21.35 0.12 6.53
CA ILE A 99 -20.94 -0.13 5.14
C ILE A 99 -21.02 -1.62 4.81
N LEU A 100 -20.55 -2.49 5.71
CA LEU A 100 -20.67 -3.93 5.56
C LEU A 100 -22.14 -4.36 5.45
N LEU A 101 -22.98 -3.90 6.38
CA LEU A 101 -24.41 -4.21 6.36
C LEU A 101 -25.07 -3.72 5.07
N ALA A 102 -24.76 -2.49 4.63
CA ALA A 102 -25.25 -1.96 3.36
C ALA A 102 -24.79 -2.83 2.17
N GLY A 103 -23.53 -3.28 2.16
CA GLY A 103 -23.01 -4.18 1.13
C GLY A 103 -23.72 -5.53 1.08
N LEU A 104 -24.19 -6.05 2.23
CA LEU A 104 -24.97 -7.29 2.30
C LEU A 104 -26.43 -7.10 1.88
N LEU A 105 -27.02 -5.93 2.15
CA LEU A 105 -28.43 -5.67 1.88
C LEU A 105 -28.70 -5.09 0.48
N ILE A 106 -27.73 -4.38 -0.11
CA ILE A 106 -27.87 -3.67 -1.38
C ILE A 106 -27.03 -4.41 -2.43
N GLY A 107 -27.66 -5.31 -3.19
CA GLY A 107 -26.99 -6.21 -4.15
C GLY A 107 -25.99 -5.55 -5.12
N PRO A 108 -26.26 -4.36 -5.68
CA PRO A 108 -25.31 -3.68 -6.57
C PRO A 108 -24.12 -3.01 -5.86
N LEU A 109 -24.12 -2.89 -4.53
CA LEU A 109 -23.15 -2.07 -3.79
C LEU A 109 -21.75 -2.68 -3.63
N PRO A 110 -21.57 -4.01 -3.44
CA PRO A 110 -20.25 -4.60 -3.20
C PRO A 110 -19.18 -4.26 -4.26
N PRO A 111 -19.46 -4.27 -5.57
CA PRO A 111 -18.47 -3.88 -6.58
C PRO A 111 -17.97 -2.43 -6.44
N TYR A 112 -18.84 -1.49 -6.05
CA TYR A 112 -18.45 -0.09 -5.80
C TYR A 112 -17.64 0.06 -4.52
N LEU A 113 -18.00 -0.66 -3.45
CA LEU A 113 -17.23 -0.69 -2.21
C LEU A 113 -15.84 -1.26 -2.44
N LEU A 114 -15.76 -2.35 -3.21
CA LEU A 114 -14.49 -2.97 -3.58
C LEU A 114 -13.64 -2.03 -4.44
N LYS A 115 -14.24 -1.32 -5.40
CA LYS A 115 -13.55 -0.27 -6.18
C LYS A 115 -12.96 0.80 -5.27
N GLY A 116 -13.76 1.34 -4.34
CA GLY A 116 -13.29 2.32 -3.36
C GLY A 116 -12.17 1.77 -2.47
N TYR A 117 -12.31 0.53 -2.01
CA TYR A 117 -11.30 -0.16 -1.21
C TYR A 117 -9.96 -0.27 -1.95
N VAL A 118 -9.97 -0.75 -3.20
CA VAL A 118 -8.73 -0.90 -4.01
C VAL A 118 -8.00 0.43 -4.18
N VAL A 119 -8.74 1.53 -4.41
CA VAL A 119 -8.16 2.88 -4.52
C VAL A 119 -7.52 3.32 -3.20
N LEU A 120 -8.21 3.11 -2.07
CA LEU A 120 -7.69 3.46 -0.75
C LEU A 120 -6.48 2.62 -0.36
N VAL A 121 -6.46 1.34 -0.75
CA VAL A 121 -5.36 0.41 -0.50
C VAL A 121 -4.08 0.85 -1.20
N ILE A 122 -4.15 1.32 -2.44
CA ILE A 122 -2.98 1.86 -3.15
C ILE A 122 -2.40 3.06 -2.38
N HIS A 123 -3.26 3.97 -1.92
CA HIS A 123 -2.82 5.11 -1.12
C HIS A 123 -2.19 4.69 0.23
N HIS A 124 -2.78 3.70 0.89
CA HIS A 124 -2.27 3.14 2.14
C HIS A 124 -0.84 2.57 1.97
N TYR A 125 -0.65 1.68 0.99
CA TYR A 125 0.65 1.05 0.75
C TYR A 125 1.73 2.03 0.31
N THR A 126 1.38 3.04 -0.48
CA THR A 126 2.34 4.08 -0.90
C THR A 126 2.78 4.95 0.28
N SER A 127 1.85 5.34 1.16
CA SER A 127 2.17 6.07 2.39
C SER A 127 3.05 5.23 3.35
N GLN A 128 2.77 3.93 3.46
CA GLN A 128 3.59 3.01 4.26
C GLN A 128 5.00 2.84 3.68
N THR A 129 5.11 2.68 2.36
CA THR A 129 6.38 2.57 1.64
C THR A 129 7.26 3.80 1.88
N TYR A 130 6.68 5.00 1.80
CA TYR A 130 7.38 6.25 2.13
C TYR A 130 7.94 6.23 3.56
N GLY A 131 7.13 5.85 4.54
CA GLY A 131 7.56 5.76 5.94
C GLY A 131 8.71 4.77 6.16
N ILE A 132 8.63 3.59 5.54
CA ILE A 132 9.67 2.56 5.61
C ILE A 132 10.97 3.04 4.95
N ALA A 133 10.89 3.69 3.78
CA ALA A 133 12.06 4.25 3.10
C ALA A 133 12.80 5.26 3.99
N LEU A 134 12.08 6.19 4.63
CA LEU A 134 12.69 7.15 5.55
C LEU A 134 13.32 6.48 6.77
N LEU A 135 12.70 5.42 7.29
CA LEU A 135 13.24 4.67 8.41
C LEU A 135 14.57 4.00 8.05
N TYR A 136 14.69 3.40 6.85
CA TYR A 136 15.96 2.84 6.37
C TYR A 136 17.03 3.90 6.17
N CYS A 137 16.70 5.07 5.59
CA CYS A 137 17.63 6.18 5.48
C CYS A 137 18.18 6.56 6.87
N TYR A 138 17.28 6.75 7.84
CA TYR A 138 17.67 7.11 9.21
C TYR A 138 18.56 6.05 9.87
N LYS A 139 18.20 4.76 9.77
CA LYS A 139 19.00 3.66 10.35
C LYS A 139 20.38 3.52 9.74
N ARG A 140 20.54 3.92 8.48
CA ARG A 140 21.82 3.94 7.75
C ARG A 140 22.62 5.22 7.98
N GLY A 141 22.13 6.15 8.80
CA GLY A 141 22.78 7.45 9.03
C GLY A 141 22.54 8.48 7.93
N PHE A 142 21.75 8.16 6.89
CA PHE A 142 21.34 9.10 5.86
C PHE A 142 20.23 10.00 6.39
N ARG A 143 20.60 11.20 6.83
CA ARG A 143 19.66 12.24 7.26
C ARG A 143 19.23 13.08 6.07
N LEU A 144 18.10 12.71 5.48
CA LEU A 144 17.57 13.44 4.34
C LEU A 144 17.26 14.91 4.68
N SER A 145 17.60 15.84 3.80
CA SER A 145 17.17 17.23 3.90
C SER A 145 15.64 17.35 3.80
N ALA A 146 15.09 18.54 4.07
CA ALA A 146 13.65 18.78 3.91
C ALA A 146 13.21 18.65 2.43
N ALA A 147 14.07 19.10 1.51
CA ALA A 147 13.84 18.99 0.07
C ALA A 147 13.86 17.54 -0.41
N GLU A 148 14.88 16.77 -0.03
CA GLU A 148 14.99 15.34 -0.34
C GLU A 148 13.77 14.55 0.15
N ARG A 149 13.36 14.76 1.41
CA ARG A 149 12.14 14.14 1.96
C ARG A 149 10.91 14.48 1.16
N ARG A 150 10.77 15.74 0.74
CA ARG A 150 9.63 16.19 -0.06
C ARG A 150 9.62 15.54 -1.43
N VAL A 151 10.77 15.38 -2.06
CA VAL A 151 10.89 14.75 -3.38
C VAL A 151 10.59 13.26 -3.32
N VAL A 152 11.11 12.53 -2.32
CA VAL A 152 10.75 11.12 -2.10
C VAL A 152 9.23 10.98 -1.90
N TRP A 153 8.63 11.87 -1.09
CA TRP A 153 7.19 11.88 -0.88
C TRP A 153 6.41 12.14 -2.17
N LEU A 154 6.85 13.10 -2.99
CA LEU A 154 6.22 13.45 -4.26
C LEU A 154 6.24 12.28 -5.24
N VAL A 155 7.41 11.65 -5.46
CA VAL A 155 7.52 10.52 -6.40
C VAL A 155 6.58 9.39 -6.02
N VAL A 156 6.56 9.01 -4.74
CA VAL A 156 5.73 7.90 -4.25
C VAL A 156 4.24 8.21 -4.38
N ASN A 157 3.81 9.42 -3.99
CA ASN A 157 2.39 9.80 -4.05
C ASN A 157 1.91 10.08 -5.48
N LEU A 158 2.74 10.68 -6.33
CA LEU A 158 2.39 10.94 -7.73
C LEU A 158 2.35 9.65 -8.55
N THR A 159 3.15 8.64 -8.19
CA THR A 159 3.03 7.30 -8.79
C THR A 159 1.66 6.69 -8.52
N ALA A 160 1.19 6.75 -7.26
CA ALA A 160 -0.14 6.31 -6.87
C ALA A 160 -1.24 7.11 -7.57
N ALA A 161 -1.13 8.44 -7.53
CA ALA A 161 -2.11 9.35 -8.12
C ALA A 161 -2.23 9.15 -9.63
N PHE A 162 -1.12 9.01 -10.35
CA PHE A 162 -1.12 8.72 -11.78
C PHE A 162 -1.81 7.40 -12.11
N ALA A 163 -1.52 6.33 -11.34
CA ALA A 163 -2.15 5.03 -11.55
C ALA A 163 -3.67 5.09 -11.35
N ILE A 164 -4.12 5.75 -10.27
CA ILE A 164 -5.54 5.98 -9.98
C ILE A 164 -6.17 6.83 -11.09
N ILE A 165 -5.60 7.99 -11.43
CA ILE A 165 -6.16 8.86 -12.48
C ILE A 165 -6.30 8.10 -13.80
N ARG A 166 -5.28 7.33 -14.20
CA ARG A 166 -5.35 6.49 -15.40
C ARG A 166 -6.50 5.48 -15.35
N GLU A 167 -6.70 4.84 -14.20
CA GLU A 167 -7.79 3.89 -13.96
C GLU A 167 -9.18 4.53 -14.10
N PHE A 168 -9.33 5.80 -13.69
CA PHE A 168 -10.59 6.55 -13.78
C PHE A 168 -10.76 7.32 -15.10
N THR A 169 -9.69 7.50 -15.89
CA THR A 169 -9.74 8.14 -17.21
C THR A 169 -10.06 7.14 -18.33
N PHE A 170 -9.49 5.92 -18.27
CA PHE A 170 -9.58 4.96 -19.35
C PHE A 170 -10.24 3.65 -18.90
N GLU A 171 -11.34 3.27 -19.54
CA GLU A 171 -12.09 2.05 -19.22
C GLU A 171 -11.24 0.78 -19.28
N ALA A 172 -10.33 0.68 -20.25
CA ALA A 172 -9.39 -0.43 -20.39
C ALA A 172 -8.51 -0.67 -19.14
N TRP A 173 -8.35 0.35 -18.30
CA TRP A 173 -7.61 0.26 -17.05
C TRP A 173 -8.52 0.18 -15.82
N GLY A 174 -9.75 0.72 -15.90
CA GLY A 174 -10.68 0.83 -14.78
C GLY A 174 -11.74 -0.27 -14.65
N GLY A 175 -12.12 -0.92 -15.75
CA GLY A 175 -13.01 -2.08 -15.76
C GLY A 175 -12.19 -3.36 -15.69
N ARG A 176 -12.05 -3.93 -14.48
CA ARG A 176 -11.34 -5.20 -14.29
C ARG A 176 -12.21 -6.16 -13.48
N ARG A 177 -12.11 -7.45 -13.80
CA ARG A 177 -12.54 -8.50 -12.89
C ARG A 177 -11.52 -8.59 -11.76
N PHE A 178 -11.97 -8.35 -10.55
CA PHE A 178 -11.20 -8.63 -9.35
C PHE A 178 -11.84 -9.82 -8.65
N MET A 179 -11.12 -10.94 -8.62
CA MET A 179 -11.70 -12.25 -8.27
C MET A 179 -12.90 -12.56 -9.18
N TYR A 180 -14.10 -12.70 -8.61
CA TYR A 180 -15.34 -13.00 -9.31
C TYR A 180 -16.23 -11.77 -9.53
N LEU A 181 -15.79 -10.58 -9.08
CA LEU A 181 -16.58 -9.35 -9.17
C LEU A 181 -16.08 -8.49 -10.32
N GLU A 182 -17.01 -8.03 -11.15
CA GLU A 182 -16.76 -7.01 -12.16
C GLU A 182 -16.77 -5.63 -11.50
N LEU A 183 -15.62 -4.97 -11.49
CA LEU A 183 -15.52 -3.63 -10.93
C LEU A 183 -16.13 -2.61 -11.88
N PRO A 184 -17.00 -1.71 -11.39
CA PRO A 184 -17.62 -0.69 -12.21
C PRO A 184 -16.58 0.33 -12.65
N PHE A 185 -16.68 0.78 -13.90
CA PHE A 185 -15.95 1.94 -14.37
C PHE A 185 -16.68 3.22 -13.92
N ILE A 186 -16.01 4.02 -13.09
CA ILE A 186 -16.55 5.27 -12.52
C ILE A 186 -15.84 6.43 -13.24
N GLY A 187 -16.08 6.62 -14.54
CA GLY A 187 -15.36 7.61 -15.36
C GLY A 187 -16.17 8.09 -16.56
N PRO A 188 -15.53 8.70 -17.58
CA PRO A 188 -14.11 9.02 -17.65
C PRO A 188 -13.78 10.39 -17.03
N LEU A 189 -12.70 10.45 -16.25
CA LEU A 189 -12.06 11.72 -15.91
C LEU A 189 -11.50 12.39 -17.18
N PRO A 190 -11.48 13.74 -17.27
CA PRO A 190 -10.90 14.44 -18.40
C PRO A 190 -9.45 14.04 -18.70
N THR A 191 -9.12 13.83 -19.97
CA THR A 191 -7.79 13.36 -20.43
C THR A 191 -6.66 14.34 -20.08
N TRP A 192 -6.95 15.63 -19.99
CA TRP A 192 -5.95 16.62 -19.57
C TRP A 192 -5.48 16.39 -18.13
N ILE A 193 -6.32 15.84 -17.24
CA ILE A 193 -5.92 15.47 -15.87
C ILE A 193 -4.90 14.33 -15.91
N PHE A 194 -5.15 13.32 -16.77
CA PHE A 194 -4.20 12.23 -16.99
C PHE A 194 -2.85 12.76 -17.49
N HIS A 195 -2.84 13.59 -18.53
CA HIS A 195 -1.59 14.16 -19.06
C HIS A 195 -0.87 15.04 -18.02
N ALA A 196 -1.60 15.89 -17.30
CA ALA A 196 -1.04 16.72 -16.23
C ALA A 196 -0.41 15.85 -15.13
N SER A 197 -1.08 14.78 -14.71
CA SER A 197 -0.54 13.86 -13.70
C SER A 197 0.72 13.14 -14.17
N GLY A 198 0.80 12.78 -15.46
CA GLY A 198 1.99 12.18 -16.07
C GLY A 198 3.18 13.15 -16.11
N ILE A 199 2.93 14.41 -16.46
CA ILE A 199 3.95 15.48 -16.42
C ILE A 199 4.45 15.69 -14.99
N LEU A 200 3.55 15.80 -14.01
CA LEU A 200 3.93 15.96 -12.60
C LEU A 200 4.76 14.78 -12.09
N LEU A 201 4.37 13.54 -12.43
CA LEU A 201 5.15 12.36 -12.10
C LEU A 201 6.55 12.42 -12.73
N ALA A 202 6.66 12.75 -14.02
CA ALA A 202 7.95 12.88 -14.70
C ALA A 202 8.84 13.96 -14.05
N LEU A 203 8.28 15.15 -13.76
CA LEU A 203 9.00 16.22 -13.07
C LEU A 203 9.47 15.80 -11.68
N SER A 204 8.66 15.03 -10.95
CA SER A 204 9.06 14.50 -9.64
C SER A 204 10.21 13.50 -9.76
N GLY A 205 10.21 12.65 -10.80
CA GLY A 205 11.29 11.71 -11.08
C GLY A 205 12.59 12.43 -11.46
N LEU A 206 12.52 13.46 -12.30
CA LEU A 206 13.67 14.32 -12.61
C LEU A 206 14.22 15.02 -11.38
N SER A 207 13.33 15.52 -10.51
CA SER A 207 13.72 16.14 -9.23
C SER A 207 14.40 15.14 -8.29
N PHE A 208 13.97 13.87 -8.32
CA PHE A 208 14.60 12.81 -7.54
C PHE A 208 16.02 12.52 -8.02
N VAL A 209 16.21 12.32 -9.33
CA VAL A 209 17.54 12.10 -9.91
C VAL A 209 18.47 13.32 -9.73
N ALA A 210 17.92 14.54 -9.73
CA ALA A 210 18.73 15.74 -9.53
C ALA A 210 19.24 15.90 -8.08
N LEU A 211 18.59 15.27 -7.10
CA LEU A 211 18.95 15.39 -5.68
C LEU A 211 19.69 14.17 -5.11
N PHE A 212 19.68 13.02 -5.80
CA PHE A 212 20.25 11.75 -5.36
C PHE A 212 21.12 11.13 -6.45
#